data_AF-A0A3M4JMM7-F1
#
_entry.id   AF-A0A3M4JMM7-F1
#
_cell.length_a   1.000
_cell.length_b   1.000
_cell.length_c   1.000
_cell.angle_alpha   90.00
_cell.angle_beta   90.00
_cell.angle_gamma   90.00
#
_symmetry.space_group_name_H-M   'P 1'
#
loop_
_entity.id
_entity.type
_entity.pdbx_description
1 polymer ?
#
loop_
_entity_poly.entity_id
_entity_poly.type
_entity_poly.pdbx_seq_one_letter_code
_entity_poly.pdbx_strand_id
1 'polypeptide(L)'
;MNGKPAARKGDKLTCGAKIGTGSNNVFIGGGTHRYLAVDDEVSATARYTVDILLVVAGGAKAVGSIAKLGLQAGLKAAGPCALRFMGGIVLSDAIVRFGVAPLAEKVLGGLHGNPVDTTTGRKLLIDEFDFSLPGRMPIEWTRFYASDLNVDSVLGKGWVLPWEQSLRRKGSFLYLSDNQGRSVPFVT
;
A
#
# COMPACT_ATOMS: atom_id res chain seq x y z
N MET A 1 -18.02 -11.77 -17.51
CA MET A 1 -19.41 -11.35 -17.21
C MET A 1 -19.96 -10.59 -18.39
N ASN A 2 -21.18 -10.89 -18.84
CA ASN A 2 -21.81 -10.27 -20.01
C ASN A 2 -20.94 -10.33 -21.29
N GLY A 3 -20.37 -11.51 -21.58
CA GLY A 3 -19.51 -11.73 -22.75
C GLY A 3 -18.08 -11.19 -22.67
N LYS A 4 -17.71 -10.50 -21.58
CA LYS A 4 -16.35 -9.98 -21.35
C LYS A 4 -15.58 -10.80 -20.30
N PRO A 5 -14.24 -10.82 -20.32
CA PRO A 5 -13.45 -11.43 -19.26
C PRO A 5 -13.74 -10.77 -17.91
N ALA A 6 -13.83 -11.57 -16.84
CA ALA A 6 -14.03 -11.06 -15.49
C ALA A 6 -12.71 -10.50 -14.92
N ALA A 7 -12.76 -9.34 -14.28
CA ALA A 7 -11.62 -8.75 -13.59
C ALA A 7 -11.39 -9.44 -12.23
N ARG A 8 -10.14 -9.75 -11.92
CA ARG A 8 -9.74 -10.47 -10.70
C ARG A 8 -8.52 -9.82 -10.06
N LYS A 9 -8.27 -10.18 -8.79
CA LYS A 9 -7.02 -9.84 -8.11
C LYS A 9 -5.83 -10.26 -8.98
N GLY A 10 -4.93 -9.32 -9.24
CA GLY A 10 -3.75 -9.50 -10.09
C GLY A 10 -3.92 -9.14 -11.57
N ASP A 11 -5.13 -8.92 -12.06
CA ASP A 11 -5.35 -8.41 -13.43
C ASP A 11 -4.87 -6.95 -13.55
N LYS A 12 -4.35 -6.60 -14.72
CA LYS A 12 -3.83 -5.25 -15.00
C LYS A 12 -4.94 -4.31 -15.47
N LEU A 13 -4.90 -3.08 -14.97
CA LEU A 13 -5.68 -1.93 -15.45
C LEU A 13 -4.97 -1.27 -16.64
N THR A 14 -5.65 -0.36 -17.32
CA THR A 14 -5.12 0.36 -18.50
C THR A 14 -3.79 1.08 -18.22
N CYS A 15 -3.59 1.59 -17.00
CA CYS A 15 -2.37 2.27 -16.56
C CYS A 15 -1.23 1.32 -16.11
N GLY A 16 -1.38 0.01 -16.26
CA GLY A 16 -0.38 -0.97 -15.82
C GLY A 16 -0.49 -1.41 -14.35
N ALA A 17 -1.28 -0.70 -13.54
CA ALA A 17 -1.56 -1.06 -12.15
C ALA A 17 -2.28 -2.41 -12.05
N LYS A 18 -2.06 -3.16 -10.96
CA LYS A 18 -2.74 -4.45 -10.70
C LYS A 18 -3.82 -4.31 -9.64
N ILE A 19 -4.91 -5.05 -9.82
CA ILE A 19 -5.98 -5.15 -8.81
C ILE A 19 -5.40 -5.83 -7.55
N GLY A 20 -5.35 -5.11 -6.42
CA GLY A 20 -4.69 -5.56 -5.19
C GLY A 20 -5.53 -6.49 -4.30
N THR A 21 -6.85 -6.41 -4.40
CA THR A 21 -7.80 -7.14 -3.55
C THR A 21 -8.93 -7.77 -4.37
N GLY A 22 -9.61 -8.76 -3.81
CA GLY A 22 -10.70 -9.47 -4.48
C GLY A 22 -11.65 -10.09 -3.46
N SER A 23 -12.69 -10.76 -3.94
CA SER A 23 -13.65 -11.46 -3.08
C SER A 23 -12.97 -12.58 -2.28
N ASN A 24 -13.37 -12.73 -1.02
CA ASN A 24 -12.87 -13.77 -0.11
C ASN A 24 -13.58 -15.13 -0.27
N ASN A 25 -14.66 -15.19 -1.05
CA ASN A 25 -15.49 -16.39 -1.21
C ASN A 25 -15.82 -16.74 -2.67
N VAL A 26 -15.52 -15.86 -3.62
CA VAL A 26 -15.73 -16.11 -5.06
C VAL A 26 -14.39 -16.09 -5.79
N PHE A 27 -13.95 -17.26 -6.22
CA PHE A 27 -12.71 -17.45 -6.97
C PHE A 27 -13.02 -17.82 -8.42
N ILE A 28 -12.72 -16.91 -9.33
CA ILE A 28 -12.93 -17.12 -10.77
C ILE A 28 -11.64 -17.69 -11.38
N GLY A 29 -11.67 -18.99 -11.69
CA GLY A 29 -10.59 -19.68 -12.39
C GLY A 29 -10.46 -19.29 -13.87
N GLY A 30 -9.43 -19.84 -14.53
CA GLY A 30 -9.16 -19.61 -15.95
C GLY A 30 -8.02 -18.62 -16.22
N GLY A 31 -7.54 -18.57 -17.46
CA GLY A 31 -6.47 -17.67 -17.88
C GLY A 31 -6.85 -16.19 -17.78
N THR A 32 -5.87 -15.29 -17.85
CA THR A 32 -6.09 -13.83 -17.90
C THR A 32 -6.20 -13.39 -19.36
N HIS A 33 -7.15 -12.50 -19.67
CA HIS A 33 -7.35 -11.98 -21.03
C HIS A 33 -7.40 -10.46 -21.01
N ARG A 34 -6.52 -9.82 -21.79
CA ARG A 34 -6.48 -8.36 -21.94
C ARG A 34 -7.22 -7.96 -23.20
N TYR A 35 -8.18 -7.05 -23.07
CA TYR A 35 -8.94 -6.52 -24.22
C TYR A 35 -8.26 -5.30 -24.86
N LEU A 36 -7.27 -4.71 -24.18
CA LEU A 36 -6.47 -3.59 -24.63
C LEU A 36 -5.00 -3.85 -24.30
N ALA A 37 -4.08 -3.34 -25.13
CA ALA A 37 -2.66 -3.30 -24.78
C ALA A 37 -2.49 -2.43 -23.53
N VAL A 38 -1.87 -3.01 -22.50
CA VAL A 38 -1.60 -2.30 -21.25
C VAL A 38 -0.15 -1.87 -21.29
N ASP A 39 0.07 -0.56 -21.35
CA ASP A 39 1.39 0.03 -21.26
C ASP A 39 1.67 0.41 -19.81
N ASP A 40 2.75 -0.12 -19.25
CA ASP A 40 3.22 0.30 -17.93
C ASP A 40 3.92 1.66 -18.07
N GLU A 41 3.52 2.66 -17.28
CA GLU A 41 4.12 4.02 -17.26
C GLU A 41 5.66 4.02 -17.18
N VAL A 42 6.23 3.00 -16.54
CA VAL A 42 7.67 2.75 -16.55
C VAL A 42 7.90 1.30 -16.97
N SER A 43 8.60 1.10 -18.08
CA SER A 43 8.92 -0.23 -18.58
C SER A 43 9.74 -1.02 -17.54
N ALA A 44 9.55 -2.34 -17.50
CA ALA A 44 10.30 -3.21 -16.60
C ALA A 44 11.82 -3.04 -16.79
N THR A 45 12.26 -2.92 -18.04
CA THR A 45 13.66 -2.67 -18.38
C THR A 45 14.16 -1.37 -17.77
N ALA A 46 13.42 -0.26 -17.93
CA ALA A 46 13.83 1.03 -17.35
C ALA A 46 13.94 0.97 -15.82
N ARG A 47 12.99 0.30 -15.13
CA ARG A 47 13.04 0.11 -13.68
C ARG A 47 14.31 -0.66 -13.27
N TYR A 48 14.54 -1.83 -13.87
CA TYR A 48 15.70 -2.66 -13.54
C TYR A 48 17.02 -1.95 -13.86
N THR A 49 17.10 -1.21 -14.97
CA THR A 49 18.30 -0.44 -15.31
C THR A 49 18.61 0.62 -14.27
N VAL A 50 17.62 1.38 -13.82
CA VAL A 50 17.81 2.40 -12.78
C VAL A 50 18.21 1.77 -11.44
N ASP A 51 17.58 0.65 -11.05
CA ASP A 51 17.94 -0.06 -9.81
C ASP A 51 19.38 -0.59 -9.84
N ILE A 52 19.81 -1.17 -10.96
CA ILE A 52 21.19 -1.64 -11.13
C ILE A 52 22.16 -0.47 -11.04
N LEU A 53 21.86 0.65 -11.72
CA LEU A 53 22.70 1.86 -11.67
C LEU A 53 22.82 2.40 -10.25
N LEU A 54 21.74 2.39 -9.46
CA LEU A 54 21.76 2.85 -8.06
C LEU A 54 22.64 1.95 -7.18
N VAL A 55 22.55 0.63 -7.33
CA VAL A 55 23.40 -0.33 -6.61
C VAL A 55 24.87 -0.15 -6.98
N VAL A 56 25.17 0.00 -8.28
CA VAL A 56 26.54 0.22 -8.77
C VAL A 56 27.09 1.56 -8.28
N ALA A 57 26.31 2.65 -8.37
CA ALA A 57 26.74 3.97 -7.93
C ALA A 57 26.93 4.04 -6.40
N GLY A 58 26.03 3.40 -5.63
CA GLY A 58 26.14 3.28 -4.18
C GLY A 58 27.36 2.45 -3.76
N GLY A 59 27.57 1.30 -4.41
CA GLY A 59 28.72 0.43 -4.19
C GLY A 59 30.06 1.10 -4.53
N ALA A 60 30.14 1.80 -5.66
CA ALA A 60 31.35 2.51 -6.07
C ALA A 60 31.76 3.62 -5.08
N LYS A 61 30.79 4.38 -4.55
CA LYS A 61 31.05 5.37 -3.49
C LYS A 61 31.53 4.72 -2.20
N ALA A 62 30.92 3.59 -1.80
CA ALA A 62 31.34 2.86 -0.61
C ALA A 62 32.79 2.35 -0.75
N VAL A 63 33.13 1.72 -1.88
CA VAL A 63 34.48 1.21 -2.14
C VAL A 63 35.52 2.33 -2.17
N GLY A 64 35.24 3.45 -2.84
CA GLY A 64 36.16 4.60 -2.88
C GLY A 64 36.40 5.23 -1.50
N SER A 65 35.37 5.23 -0.65
CA SER A 65 35.46 5.72 0.74
C SER A 65 36.32 4.78 1.60
N ILE A 66 36.08 3.47 1.50
CA ILE A 66 36.82 2.43 2.24
C ILE A 66 38.29 2.39 1.79
N ALA A 67 38.56 2.55 0.50
CA ALA A 67 39.93 2.60 -0.03
C ALA A 67 40.70 3.81 0.52
N LYS A 68 40.07 5.00 0.58
CA LYS A 68 40.66 6.20 1.19
C LYS A 68 40.91 6.02 2.70
N LEU A 69 39.95 5.43 3.41
CA LEU A 69 40.07 5.09 4.84
C LEU A 69 41.18 4.06 5.11
N GLY A 70 41.33 3.05 4.25
CA GLY A 70 42.39 2.03 4.35
C GLY A 70 43.80 2.54 4.01
N LEU A 71 43.90 3.62 3.23
CA LEU A 71 45.17 4.30 2.92
C LEU A 71 45.62 5.25 4.04
N GLN A 72 44.72 5.68 4.93
CA GLN A 72 45.06 6.57 6.03
C GLN A 72 45.87 5.82 7.11
N ALA A 73 47.01 6.42 7.50
CA ALA A 73 47.99 5.83 8.41
C ALA A 73 47.38 5.61 9.81
N GLY A 74 46.80 4.44 10.04
CA GLY A 74 46.15 4.06 11.29
C GLY A 74 45.11 2.94 11.14
N LEU A 75 44.55 2.75 9.94
CA LEU A 75 43.42 1.84 9.71
C LEU A 75 43.72 0.67 8.75
N LYS A 76 45.01 0.36 8.50
CA LYS A 76 45.42 -0.75 7.61
C LYS A 76 44.95 -2.13 8.10
N ALA A 77 44.87 -2.33 9.42
CA ALA A 77 44.43 -3.60 10.01
C ALA A 77 42.90 -3.81 9.95
N ALA A 78 42.12 -2.73 9.93
CA ALA A 78 40.65 -2.81 9.89
C ALA A 78 40.07 -2.82 8.46
N GLY A 79 40.88 -2.48 7.44
CA GLY A 79 40.49 -2.51 6.04
C GLY A 79 39.87 -3.83 5.56
N PRO A 80 40.50 -5.00 5.82
CA PRO A 80 39.94 -6.30 5.44
C PRO A 80 38.59 -6.63 6.10
N CYS A 81 38.41 -6.23 7.37
CA CYS A 81 37.14 -6.43 8.09
C CYS A 81 36.03 -5.50 7.55
N ALA A 82 36.36 -4.24 7.30
CA ALA A 82 35.44 -3.27 6.72
C ALA A 82 35.00 -3.69 5.30
N LEU A 83 35.94 -4.19 4.49
CA LEU A 83 35.64 -4.68 3.14
C LEU A 83 34.73 -5.91 3.13
N ARG A 84 34.94 -6.86 4.06
CA ARG A 84 34.05 -8.03 4.22
C ARG A 84 32.66 -7.65 4.67
N PHE A 85 32.55 -6.76 5.65
CA PHE A 85 31.26 -6.26 6.15
C PHE A 85 30.49 -5.53 5.05
N MET A 86 31.13 -4.61 4.34
CA MET A 86 30.52 -3.85 3.26
C MET A 86 30.20 -4.72 2.04
N GLY A 87 31.03 -5.72 1.73
CA GLY A 87 30.74 -6.73 0.73
C GLY A 87 29.47 -7.53 1.07
N GLY A 88 29.28 -7.89 2.34
CA GLY A 88 28.07 -8.55 2.82
C GLY A 88 26.82 -7.67 2.73
N ILE A 89 26.93 -6.39 3.03
CA ILE A 89 25.81 -5.43 2.91
C ILE A 89 25.41 -5.25 1.44
N VAL A 90 26.36 -5.01 0.54
CA VAL A 90 26.05 -4.82 -0.89
C VAL A 90 25.47 -6.09 -1.50
N LEU A 91 26.01 -7.25 -1.15
CA LEU A 91 25.49 -8.53 -1.62
C LEU A 91 24.07 -8.80 -1.11
N SER A 92 23.80 -8.53 0.17
CA SER A 92 22.46 -8.72 0.73
C SER A 92 21.43 -7.74 0.17
N ASP A 93 21.78 -6.46 -0.03
CA ASP A 93 20.90 -5.48 -0.71
C ASP A 93 20.58 -5.91 -2.15
N ALA A 94 21.57 -6.39 -2.90
CA ALA A 94 21.35 -6.91 -4.25
C ALA A 94 20.43 -8.15 -4.26
N ILE A 95 20.61 -9.09 -3.33
CA ILE A 95 19.74 -10.27 -3.18
C ILE A 95 18.31 -9.84 -2.84
N VAL A 96 18.13 -8.88 -1.93
CA VAL A 96 16.80 -8.40 -1.56
C VAL A 96 16.13 -7.70 -2.73
N ARG A 97 16.80 -6.77 -3.42
CA ARG A 97 16.21 -5.98 -4.53
C ARG A 97 15.88 -6.81 -5.76
N PHE A 98 16.77 -7.73 -6.16
CA PHE A 98 16.61 -8.49 -7.41
C PHE A 98 16.05 -9.90 -7.20
N GLY A 99 16.18 -10.47 -6.01
CA GLY A 99 15.67 -11.80 -5.68
C GLY A 99 14.36 -11.78 -4.91
N VAL A 100 14.32 -11.06 -3.78
CA VAL A 100 13.19 -11.14 -2.83
C VAL A 100 12.07 -10.16 -3.19
N ALA A 101 12.37 -8.87 -3.36
CA ALA A 101 11.40 -7.80 -3.59
C ALA A 101 10.40 -8.06 -4.73
N PRO A 102 10.82 -8.48 -5.96
CA PRO A 102 9.87 -8.72 -7.05
C PRO A 102 8.95 -9.94 -6.82
N LEU A 103 9.35 -10.85 -5.92
CA LEU A 103 8.52 -11.97 -5.48
C LEU A 103 7.64 -11.56 -4.28
N ALA A 104 8.19 -10.74 -3.39
CA ALA A 104 7.51 -10.22 -2.21
C ALA A 104 6.34 -9.32 -2.62
N GLU A 105 6.44 -8.50 -3.67
CA GLU A 105 5.30 -7.72 -4.19
C GLU A 105 4.11 -8.60 -4.62
N LYS A 106 4.35 -9.83 -5.08
CA LYS A 106 3.29 -10.78 -5.43
C LYS A 106 2.60 -11.39 -4.21
N VAL A 107 3.28 -11.41 -3.06
CA VAL A 107 2.83 -12.07 -1.82
C VAL A 107 2.33 -11.05 -0.79
N LEU A 108 2.97 -9.88 -0.71
CA LEU A 108 2.65 -8.76 0.19
C LEU A 108 1.60 -7.81 -0.40
N GLY A 109 1.14 -8.07 -1.63
CA GLY A 109 0.03 -7.37 -2.25
C GLY A 109 -1.27 -7.55 -1.47
N GLY A 110 -1.49 -6.67 -0.49
CA GLY A 110 -2.80 -6.35 0.06
C GLY A 110 -3.01 -6.48 1.57
N LEU A 111 -1.97 -6.60 2.41
CA LEU A 111 -2.13 -6.60 3.87
C LEU A 111 -0.97 -5.89 4.58
N HIS A 112 -0.91 -4.56 4.47
CA HIS A 112 -0.24 -3.76 5.48
C HIS A 112 -1.28 -2.81 6.07
N GLY A 113 -1.72 -3.15 7.28
CA GLY A 113 -2.38 -2.20 8.16
C GLY A 113 -3.89 -2.34 8.39
N ASN A 114 -4.51 -3.45 8.01
CA ASN A 114 -5.77 -3.86 8.63
C ASN A 114 -5.45 -4.92 9.70
N PRO A 115 -5.63 -4.63 11.02
CA PRO A 115 -6.42 -3.54 11.56
C PRO A 115 -5.62 -2.35 12.08
N VAL A 116 -4.31 -2.21 11.83
CA VAL A 116 -3.49 -1.11 12.39
C VAL A 116 -2.89 -0.23 11.30
N ASP A 117 -3.31 1.02 11.23
CA ASP A 117 -2.69 2.02 10.36
C ASP A 117 -1.22 2.22 10.76
N THR A 118 -0.29 1.88 9.88
CA THR A 118 1.14 1.90 10.15
C THR A 118 1.70 3.32 10.29
N THR A 119 0.98 4.34 9.79
CA THR A 119 1.42 5.74 9.88
C THR A 119 1.05 6.35 11.21
N THR A 120 -0.17 6.07 11.70
CA THR A 120 -0.71 6.68 12.91
C THR A 120 -0.70 5.76 14.12
N GLY A 121 -0.51 4.45 13.92
CA GLY A 121 -0.59 3.42 14.96
C GLY A 121 -2.02 3.13 15.46
N ARG A 122 -3.04 3.77 14.87
CA ARG A 122 -4.43 3.58 15.30
C ARG A 122 -5.01 2.28 14.75
N LYS A 123 -5.93 1.69 15.51
CA LYS A 123 -6.72 0.57 15.00
C LYS A 123 -7.80 1.10 14.05
N LEU A 124 -7.77 0.64 12.81
CA LEU A 124 -8.68 1.01 11.73
C LEU A 124 -9.33 -0.25 11.16
N LEU A 125 -10.66 -0.33 11.20
CA LEU A 125 -11.45 -1.32 10.47
C LEU A 125 -12.27 -0.57 9.41
N ILE A 126 -11.93 -0.82 8.16
CA ILE A 126 -12.54 -0.21 6.98
C ILE A 126 -13.38 -1.27 6.26
N ASP A 127 -14.53 -0.85 5.75
CA ASP A 127 -15.43 -1.65 4.92
C ASP A 127 -15.81 -3.02 5.55
N GLU A 128 -16.10 -3.04 6.85
CA GLU A 128 -16.66 -4.22 7.52
C GLU A 128 -18.10 -4.43 7.04
N PHE A 129 -18.24 -5.23 5.98
CA PHE A 129 -19.52 -5.63 5.42
C PHE A 129 -20.09 -6.80 6.23
N ASP A 130 -21.24 -6.58 6.85
CA ASP A 130 -21.92 -7.64 7.61
C ASP A 130 -22.93 -8.38 6.71
N PHE A 131 -23.82 -7.65 6.04
CA PHE A 131 -24.84 -8.22 5.16
C PHE A 131 -25.42 -7.19 4.19
N SER A 132 -26.09 -7.67 3.14
CA SER A 132 -26.91 -6.84 2.26
C SER A 132 -28.34 -7.33 2.25
N LEU A 133 -29.28 -6.39 2.24
CA LEU A 133 -30.70 -6.65 2.07
C LEU A 133 -31.06 -6.38 0.59
N PRO A 134 -31.38 -7.43 -0.19
CA PRO A 134 -31.74 -7.26 -1.58
C PRO A 134 -33.09 -6.54 -1.71
N GLY A 135 -33.16 -5.56 -2.60
CA GLY A 135 -34.36 -4.77 -2.86
C GLY A 135 -34.16 -3.81 -4.03
N ARG A 136 -35.23 -3.10 -4.43
CA ARG A 136 -35.12 -2.03 -5.46
C ARG A 136 -34.20 -0.90 -5.03
N MET A 137 -34.07 -0.71 -3.72
CA MET A 137 -33.06 0.10 -3.07
C MET A 137 -32.29 -0.84 -2.13
N PRO A 138 -31.21 -1.48 -2.60
CA PRO A 138 -30.45 -2.42 -1.78
C PRO A 138 -29.82 -1.67 -0.61
N ILE A 139 -29.89 -2.27 0.59
CA ILE A 139 -29.24 -1.74 1.79
C ILE A 139 -28.02 -2.60 2.05
N GLU A 140 -26.85 -1.99 2.01
CA GLU A 140 -25.60 -2.61 2.43
C GLU A 140 -25.31 -2.19 3.87
N TRP A 141 -25.26 -3.17 4.77
CA TRP A 141 -24.88 -2.94 6.14
C TRP A 141 -23.36 -3.03 6.25
N THR A 142 -22.72 -1.85 6.33
CA THR A 142 -21.28 -1.73 6.55
C THR A 142 -21.00 -0.90 7.79
N ARG A 143 -19.83 -1.14 8.40
CA ARG A 143 -19.38 -0.43 9.59
C ARG A 143 -17.96 0.09 9.41
N PHE A 144 -17.71 1.28 9.95
CA PHE A 144 -16.38 1.86 10.05
C PHE A 144 -15.99 1.95 11.53
N TYR A 145 -14.75 1.57 11.85
CA TYR A 145 -14.18 1.75 13.19
C TYR A 145 -12.80 2.39 13.14
N ALA A 146 -12.58 3.38 14.01
CA ALA A 146 -11.26 3.93 14.26
C ALA A 146 -11.08 4.19 15.77
N SER A 147 -9.96 3.71 16.34
CA SER A 147 -9.72 3.82 17.79
C SER A 147 -9.48 5.24 18.30
N ASP A 148 -9.06 6.15 17.41
CA ASP A 148 -8.83 7.56 17.70
C ASP A 148 -10.10 8.42 17.53
N LEU A 149 -11.18 7.85 16.99
CA LEU A 149 -12.41 8.56 16.77
C LEU A 149 -13.19 8.69 18.08
N ASN A 150 -13.51 9.94 18.44
CA ASN A 150 -14.27 10.27 19.65
C ASN A 150 -15.76 10.50 19.40
N VAL A 151 -16.27 10.01 18.26
CA VAL A 151 -17.69 10.05 17.92
C VAL A 151 -18.40 8.96 18.72
N ASP A 152 -19.53 9.34 19.33
CA ASP A 152 -20.45 8.42 19.99
C ASP A 152 -21.60 8.11 19.04
N SER A 153 -21.56 6.94 18.43
CA SER A 153 -22.51 6.42 17.44
C SER A 153 -23.49 5.44 18.10
N VAL A 154 -24.50 4.98 17.36
CA VAL A 154 -25.43 3.92 17.81
C VAL A 154 -24.69 2.64 18.26
N LEU A 155 -23.51 2.34 17.71
CA LEU A 155 -22.70 1.18 18.11
C LEU A 155 -21.65 1.50 19.20
N GLY A 156 -21.71 2.70 19.77
CA GLY A 156 -20.78 3.21 20.76
C GLY A 156 -19.56 3.90 20.17
N LYS A 157 -18.62 4.27 21.04
CA LYS A 157 -17.47 5.09 20.69
C LYS A 157 -16.58 4.46 19.61
N GLY A 158 -16.20 5.29 18.64
CA GLY A 158 -15.25 4.94 17.58
C GLY A 158 -15.85 4.19 16.41
N TRP A 159 -17.11 3.75 16.52
CA TRP A 159 -17.89 3.22 15.42
C TRP A 159 -18.61 4.34 14.67
N VAL A 160 -18.78 4.17 13.36
CA VAL A 160 -19.61 5.03 12.52
C VAL A 160 -20.33 4.17 11.49
N LEU A 161 -21.60 4.48 11.27
CA LEU A 161 -22.42 3.84 10.26
C LEU A 161 -22.57 4.77 9.04
N PRO A 162 -22.59 4.22 7.80
CA PRO A 162 -22.70 5.03 6.58
C PRO A 162 -23.91 5.97 6.54
N TRP A 163 -25.01 5.60 7.20
CA TRP A 163 -26.25 6.38 7.26
C TRP A 163 -26.30 7.38 8.41
N GLU A 164 -25.29 7.45 9.28
CA GLU A 164 -25.20 8.45 10.36
C GLU A 164 -24.63 9.79 9.89
N GLN A 165 -24.58 10.01 8.58
CA GLN A 165 -24.22 11.30 8.00
C GLN A 165 -25.22 12.37 8.43
N SER A 166 -24.70 13.50 8.92
CA SER A 166 -25.56 14.59 9.38
C SER A 166 -25.01 15.94 8.97
N LEU A 167 -25.93 16.88 8.74
CA LEU A 167 -25.58 18.25 8.41
C LEU A 167 -26.11 19.16 9.51
N ARG A 168 -25.22 19.89 10.18
CA ARG A 168 -25.56 20.74 11.33
C ARG A 168 -25.12 22.17 11.07
N ARG A 169 -26.05 23.12 11.16
CA ARG A 169 -25.74 24.55 11.07
C ARG A 169 -25.36 25.10 12.45
N LYS A 170 -24.26 25.84 12.52
CA LYS A 170 -23.84 26.59 13.71
C LYS A 170 -23.38 27.98 13.28
N GLY A 171 -24.26 28.96 13.44
CA GLY A 171 -24.04 30.33 12.95
C GLY A 171 -24.03 30.40 11.42
N SER A 172 -22.98 30.99 10.87
CA SER A 172 -22.69 31.10 9.43
C SER A 172 -21.96 29.88 8.85
N PHE A 173 -21.73 28.84 9.68
CA PHE A 173 -21.07 27.62 9.25
C PHE A 173 -22.04 26.45 9.20
N LEU A 174 -21.84 25.60 8.21
CA LEU A 174 -22.53 24.34 8.03
C LEU A 174 -21.52 23.21 8.22
N TYR A 175 -21.76 22.30 9.15
CA TYR A 175 -20.87 21.19 9.46
C TYR A 175 -21.47 19.88 8.93
N LEU A 176 -20.77 19.20 8.02
CA LEU A 176 -21.09 17.84 7.60
C LEU A 176 -20.32 16.86 8.47
N SER A 177 -21.03 15.98 9.16
CA SER A 177 -20.47 14.73 9.66
C SER A 177 -20.55 13.69 8.55
N ASP A 178 -19.40 13.22 8.06
CA ASP A 178 -19.32 12.21 7.00
C ASP A 178 -19.48 10.77 7.54
N ASN A 179 -19.40 9.78 6.64
CA ASN A 179 -19.52 8.35 6.97
C ASN A 179 -18.28 7.78 7.69
N GLN A 180 -17.25 8.57 7.93
CA GLN A 180 -16.06 8.22 8.71
C GLN A 180 -16.02 8.99 10.04
N GLY A 181 -17.08 9.73 10.37
CA GLY A 181 -17.19 10.51 11.60
C GLY A 181 -16.39 11.81 11.59
N ARG A 182 -15.88 12.25 10.43
CA ARG A 182 -15.17 13.52 10.30
C ARG A 182 -16.17 14.66 10.18
N SER A 183 -15.86 15.79 10.82
CA SER A 183 -16.66 17.01 10.74
C SER A 183 -16.01 17.99 9.76
N VAL A 184 -16.66 18.22 8.62
CA VAL A 184 -16.20 19.13 7.55
C VAL A 184 -17.01 20.42 7.58
N PRO A 185 -16.39 21.60 7.84
CA PRO A 185 -17.08 22.88 7.82
C PRO A 185 -17.21 23.43 6.39
N PHE A 186 -18.36 24.03 6.10
CA PHE A 186 -18.65 24.83 4.92
C PHE A 186 -19.07 26.23 5.34
N VAL A 187 -18.69 27.23 4.55
CA VAL A 187 -19.16 28.61 4.72
C VAL A 187 -20.43 28.76 3.89
N THR A 188 -21.50 29.25 4.51
CA THR A 188 -22.76 29.61 3.84
C THR A 188 -22.90 31.10 3.69
#